data_AF-A0A8X6KEA4-F1
#
_entry.id   AF-A0A8X6KEA4-F1
#
_cell.length_a   1.000
_cell.length_b   1.000
_cell.length_c   1.000
_cell.angle_alpha   90.00
_cell.angle_beta   90.00
_cell.angle_gamma   90.00
#
_symmetry.space_group_name_H-M   'P 1'
#
loop_
_entity.id
_entity.type
_entity.pdbx_description
1 polymer ?
#
loop_
_entity_poly.entity_id
_entity_poly.type
_entity_poly.pdbx_seq_one_letter_code
_entity_poly.pdbx_strand_id
1 'polypeptide(L)'
;MNSQSLCNLACCDSILRSKFGGVYASDELPRTLTGYSCFIVNLDSRAKPGSHWVALAFRNNTCFYFCSFASVPKKGKILNFIKQNSQKLMWNKCRYQSATSFTCGQFCLHFLYKFVRKQTLSPLDSNNIAFNEKFIQRFVAKNFRLQKCCLTPHSNQICHTYKNRHKRA
;
A
#
# COMPACT_ATOMS: atom_id res chain seq x y z
N MET A 1 3.13 8.59 7.45
CA MET A 1 3.17 9.05 6.05
C MET A 1 1.76 9.34 5.56
N ASN A 2 1.56 10.50 4.93
CA ASN A 2 0.26 10.92 4.38
C ASN A 2 0.11 10.50 2.91
N SER A 3 -1.10 10.62 2.38
CA SER A 3 -1.45 10.30 0.99
C SER A 3 -0.61 11.04 -0.04
N GLN A 4 -0.36 12.35 0.16
CA GLN A 4 0.45 13.18 -0.74
C GLN A 4 1.88 12.65 -0.85
N SER A 5 2.50 12.31 0.29
CA SER A 5 3.86 11.77 0.34
C SER A 5 3.94 10.44 -0.41
N LEU A 6 2.95 9.57 -0.22
CA LEU A 6 2.89 8.28 -0.91
C LEU A 6 2.75 8.45 -2.43
N CYS A 7 1.87 9.35 -2.86
CA CYS A 7 1.67 9.63 -4.27
C CYS A 7 2.95 10.19 -4.91
N ASN A 8 3.55 11.20 -4.29
CA ASN A 8 4.79 11.80 -4.76
C ASN A 8 5.91 10.77 -4.86
N LEU A 9 6.14 9.96 -3.83
CA LEU A 9 7.18 8.94 -3.84
C LEU A 9 6.92 7.89 -4.92
N ALA A 10 5.69 7.38 -5.07
CA ALA A 10 5.37 6.41 -6.12
C ALA A 10 5.63 6.96 -7.53
N CYS A 11 5.40 8.26 -7.75
CA CYS A 11 5.70 8.91 -9.02
C CYS A 11 7.20 9.07 -9.33
N CYS A 12 8.06 9.09 -8.31
CA CYS A 12 9.50 9.33 -8.51
C CYS A 12 10.18 8.17 -9.25
N ASP A 13 9.55 7.00 -9.28
CA ASP A 13 10.01 5.85 -10.05
C ASP A 13 9.24 5.74 -11.38
N SER A 14 9.92 5.82 -12.53
CA SER A 14 9.27 5.85 -13.84
C SER A 14 8.45 4.59 -14.15
N ILE A 15 8.95 3.41 -13.76
CA ILE A 15 8.28 2.14 -13.99
C ILE A 15 7.01 2.06 -13.13
N LEU A 16 7.13 2.32 -11.82
CA LEU A 16 5.97 2.34 -10.93
C LEU A 16 4.95 3.40 -11.37
N ARG A 17 5.40 4.63 -11.67
CA ARG A 17 4.55 5.72 -12.13
C ARG A 17 3.68 5.33 -13.32
N SER A 18 4.23 4.60 -14.30
CA SER A 18 3.46 4.15 -15.47
C SER A 18 2.33 3.17 -15.16
N LYS A 19 2.33 2.55 -13.97
CA LYS A 19 1.34 1.57 -13.51
C LYS A 19 0.53 2.05 -12.31
N PHE A 20 0.89 3.18 -11.71
CA PHE A 20 0.35 3.64 -10.45
C PHE A 20 -0.92 4.48 -10.66
N GLY A 21 -2.06 3.97 -10.19
CA GLY A 21 -3.37 4.61 -10.32
C GLY A 21 -3.72 5.56 -9.19
N GLY A 22 -2.89 5.66 -8.15
CA GLY A 22 -3.02 6.66 -7.08
C GLY A 22 -3.15 6.11 -5.67
N VAL A 23 -3.42 7.05 -4.75
CA VAL A 23 -3.60 6.81 -3.31
C VAL A 23 -5.01 7.18 -2.89
N TYR A 24 -5.78 6.21 -2.37
CA TYR A 24 -7.22 6.33 -2.15
C TYR A 24 -7.62 6.03 -0.70
N ALA A 25 -8.72 6.63 -0.24
CA ALA A 25 -9.48 6.07 0.86
C ALA A 25 -10.24 4.81 0.41
N SER A 26 -10.68 3.97 1.34
CA SER A 26 -11.34 2.69 1.02
C SER A 26 -12.60 2.84 0.15
N ASP A 27 -13.31 3.96 0.26
CA ASP A 27 -14.56 4.30 -0.43
C ASP A 27 -14.37 5.20 -1.66
N GLU A 28 -13.14 5.59 -1.98
CA GLU A 28 -12.81 6.45 -3.13
C GLU A 28 -12.15 5.70 -4.28
N LEU A 29 -11.94 4.38 -4.14
CA LEU A 29 -11.42 3.55 -5.22
C LEU A 29 -12.25 3.71 -6.51
N PRO A 30 -11.59 3.76 -7.69
CA PRO A 30 -12.31 3.91 -8.95
C PRO A 30 -13.24 2.71 -9.19
N ARG A 31 -14.27 2.88 -10.01
CA ARG A 31 -15.22 1.79 -10.29
C ARG A 31 -14.60 0.67 -11.14
N THR A 32 -13.70 1.02 -12.04
CA THR A 32 -13.03 0.10 -12.97
C THR A 32 -11.55 0.41 -13.08
N LEU A 33 -10.74 -0.59 -13.41
CA LEU A 33 -9.32 -0.39 -13.74
C LEU A 33 -9.17 0.33 -15.09
N THR A 34 -8.57 1.52 -15.09
CA THR A 34 -8.31 2.31 -16.30
C THR A 34 -6.82 2.33 -16.64
N GLY A 35 -6.28 1.23 -17.18
CA GLY A 35 -4.87 1.11 -17.60
C GLY A 35 -3.82 1.06 -16.48
N TYR A 36 -4.19 1.47 -15.26
CA TYR A 36 -3.37 1.34 -14.05
C TYR A 36 -3.57 -0.03 -13.39
N SER A 37 -2.51 -0.50 -12.73
CA SER A 37 -2.52 -1.80 -12.06
C SER A 37 -2.01 -1.77 -10.64
N CYS A 38 -1.56 -0.62 -10.12
CA CYS A 38 -1.00 -0.49 -8.78
C CYS A 38 -1.69 0.64 -8.01
N PHE A 39 -2.13 0.37 -6.77
CA PHE A 39 -2.84 1.32 -5.93
C PHE A 39 -2.36 1.21 -4.49
N ILE A 40 -2.36 2.33 -3.77
CA ILE A 40 -2.25 2.34 -2.30
C ILE A 40 -3.59 2.80 -1.73
N VAL A 41 -4.10 2.08 -0.74
CA VAL A 41 -5.45 2.29 -0.21
C VAL A 41 -5.39 2.38 1.31
N ASN A 42 -6.08 3.35 1.88
CA ASN A 42 -6.30 3.39 3.32
C ASN A 42 -7.44 2.44 3.69
N LEU A 43 -7.34 1.74 4.81
CA LEU A 43 -8.45 0.91 5.31
C LEU A 43 -9.67 1.71 5.78
N ASP A 44 -9.52 3.00 6.09
CA ASP A 44 -10.63 3.85 6.47
C ASP A 44 -11.26 4.57 5.27
N SER A 45 -12.50 5.04 5.43
CA SER A 45 -13.21 5.88 4.46
C SER A 45 -12.71 7.32 4.48
N ARG A 46 -12.95 8.10 3.43
CA ARG A 46 -12.50 9.49 3.27
C ARG A 46 -12.82 10.38 4.47
N ALA A 47 -14.00 10.20 5.06
CA ALA A 47 -14.49 10.99 6.19
C ALA A 47 -13.70 10.74 7.51
N LYS A 48 -12.81 9.75 7.53
CA LYS A 48 -11.97 9.40 8.67
C LYS A 48 -10.53 9.86 8.45
N PRO A 49 -9.75 10.10 9.52
CA PRO A 49 -8.37 10.57 9.42
C PRO A 49 -7.43 9.58 8.69
N GLY A 50 -7.82 8.31 8.61
CA GLY A 50 -7.00 7.21 8.12
C GLY A 50 -6.53 6.32 9.27
N SER A 51 -6.15 5.08 8.96
CA SER A 51 -5.58 4.16 9.97
C SER A 51 -4.39 3.39 9.44
N HIS A 52 -4.51 2.77 8.26
CA HIS A 52 -3.49 1.86 7.77
C HIS A 52 -3.49 1.83 6.25
N TRP A 53 -2.30 1.88 5.65
CA TRP A 53 -2.09 1.77 4.22
C TRP A 53 -1.87 0.31 3.82
N VAL A 54 -2.52 -0.12 2.75
CA VAL A 54 -2.33 -1.41 2.08
C VAL A 54 -2.12 -1.18 0.59
N ALA A 55 -1.50 -2.14 -0.10
CA ALA A 55 -1.25 -2.04 -1.52
C ALA A 55 -2.08 -3.08 -2.29
N LEU A 56 -2.60 -2.66 -3.45
CA LEU A 56 -3.24 -3.53 -4.42
C LEU A 56 -2.40 -3.51 -5.70
N ALA A 57 -2.09 -4.68 -6.25
CA ALA A 57 -1.47 -4.78 -7.56
C ALA A 57 -2.17 -5.83 -8.42
N PHE A 58 -2.44 -5.54 -9.69
CA PHE A 58 -3.20 -6.40 -10.59
C PHE A 58 -2.33 -6.91 -11.73
N ARG A 59 -2.39 -8.22 -11.99
CA ARG A 59 -1.73 -8.87 -13.14
C ARG A 59 -2.43 -10.18 -13.46
N ASN A 60 -2.67 -10.45 -14.74
CA ASN A 60 -3.24 -11.72 -15.23
C ASN A 60 -4.50 -12.14 -14.44
N ASN A 61 -5.46 -11.23 -14.34
CA ASN A 61 -6.73 -11.45 -13.62
C ASN A 61 -6.59 -11.84 -12.13
N THR A 62 -5.44 -11.52 -11.54
CA THR A 62 -5.12 -11.76 -10.14
C THR A 62 -4.82 -10.44 -9.45
N CYS A 63 -5.47 -10.20 -8.31
CA CYS A 63 -5.10 -9.16 -7.39
C CYS A 63 -4.09 -9.68 -6.36
N PHE A 64 -2.97 -9.00 -6.24
CA PHE A 64 -1.97 -9.18 -5.20
C PHE A 64 -2.20 -8.09 -4.17
N TYR A 65 -2.85 -8.48 -3.08
CA TYR A 65 -3.09 -7.65 -1.92
C TYR A 65 -1.91 -7.75 -0.97
N PHE A 66 -1.33 -6.61 -0.59
CA PHE A 66 -0.25 -6.58 0.39
C PHE A 66 -0.66 -5.75 1.60
N CYS A 67 -0.52 -6.36 2.77
CA CYS A 67 -0.61 -5.68 4.05
C CYS A 67 0.61 -6.07 4.89
N SER A 68 1.35 -5.10 5.37
CA SER A 68 2.55 -5.32 6.19
C SER A 68 2.27 -6.04 7.52
N PHE A 69 1.02 -6.08 7.98
CA PHE A 69 0.54 -6.87 9.11
C PHE A 69 -0.02 -8.26 8.74
N ALA A 70 0.06 -8.67 7.48
CA ALA A 70 -0.51 -9.91 6.95
C ALA A 70 -2.03 -10.04 7.14
N SER A 71 -2.75 -8.91 7.21
CA SER A 71 -4.21 -8.92 7.19
C SER A 71 -4.75 -9.07 5.77
N VAL A 72 -6.01 -9.48 5.63
CA VAL A 72 -6.72 -9.61 4.35
C VAL A 72 -8.12 -9.00 4.51
N PRO A 73 -8.67 -8.30 3.49
CA PRO A 73 -9.98 -7.68 3.62
C PRO A 73 -11.07 -8.77 3.61
N LYS A 74 -11.84 -8.86 4.70
CA LYS A 74 -12.94 -9.83 4.83
C LYS A 74 -14.27 -9.33 4.23
N LYS A 75 -14.47 -8.00 4.18
CA LYS A 75 -15.67 -7.34 3.67
C LYS A 75 -15.38 -5.88 3.31
N GLY A 76 -16.32 -5.25 2.61
CA GLY A 76 -16.31 -3.80 2.34
C GLY A 76 -15.78 -3.42 0.97
N LYS A 77 -15.60 -2.11 0.76
CA LYS A 77 -15.35 -1.50 -0.56
C LYS A 77 -14.07 -2.01 -1.23
N ILE A 78 -12.99 -2.23 -0.47
CA ILE A 78 -11.74 -2.79 -1.00
C ILE A 78 -11.95 -4.21 -1.56
N LEU A 79 -12.63 -5.10 -0.81
CA LEU A 79 -12.88 -6.46 -1.29
C LEU A 79 -13.81 -6.46 -2.52
N ASN A 80 -14.82 -5.59 -2.53
CA ASN A 80 -15.71 -5.44 -3.69
C ASN A 80 -14.94 -5.00 -4.93
N PHE A 81 -14.06 -4.00 -4.79
CA PHE A 81 -13.19 -3.54 -5.87
C PHE A 81 -12.28 -4.67 -6.40
N ILE A 82 -11.69 -5.46 -5.50
CA ILE A 82 -10.88 -6.63 -5.89
C ILE A 82 -11.71 -7.63 -6.71
N LYS A 83 -12.89 -8.02 -6.23
CA LYS A 83 -13.77 -8.99 -6.89
C LYS A 83 -14.27 -8.51 -8.26
N GLN A 84 -14.48 -7.20 -8.41
CA GLN A 84 -14.90 -6.60 -9.68
C GLN A 84 -13.78 -6.60 -10.73
N ASN A 85 -12.52 -6.60 -10.30
CA ASN A 85 -11.37 -6.37 -11.19
C ASN A 85 -10.38 -7.55 -11.22
N SER A 86 -10.71 -8.68 -10.59
CA SER A 86 -9.89 -9.90 -10.61
C SER A 86 -10.71 -11.15 -10.27
N GLN A 87 -10.31 -12.29 -10.83
CA GLN A 87 -10.85 -13.62 -10.48
C GLN A 87 -10.14 -14.26 -9.29
N LYS A 88 -8.87 -13.89 -9.04
CA LYS A 88 -8.03 -14.48 -7.99
C LYS A 88 -7.50 -13.40 -7.04
N LEU A 89 -7.43 -13.75 -5.76
CA LEU A 89 -6.84 -12.91 -4.71
C LEU A 89 -5.66 -13.65 -4.06
N MET A 90 -4.48 -13.05 -4.13
CA MET A 90 -3.27 -13.49 -3.44
C MET A 90 -2.85 -12.45 -2.41
N TRP A 91 -2.32 -12.89 -1.27
CA TRP A 91 -1.84 -11.99 -0.22
C TRP A 91 -0.67 -12.57 0.55
N ASN A 92 0.16 -11.69 1.14
CA ASN A 92 1.24 -12.11 2.01
C ASN A 92 0.71 -12.70 3.32
N LYS A 93 1.30 -13.82 3.76
CA LYS A 93 0.90 -14.53 4.99
C LYS A 93 1.73 -14.13 6.22
N CYS A 94 2.88 -13.50 5.99
CA CYS A 94 3.80 -13.13 7.05
C CYS A 94 3.74 -11.63 7.35
N ARG A 95 3.77 -11.31 8.66
CA ARG A 95 3.91 -9.93 9.14
C ARG A 95 5.34 -9.46 8.93
N TYR A 96 5.50 -8.25 8.42
CA TYR A 96 6.81 -7.61 8.18
C TYR A 96 7.02 -6.31 8.96
N GLN A 97 5.96 -5.71 9.50
CA GLN A 97 5.99 -4.44 10.22
C GLN A 97 5.68 -4.61 11.71
N SER A 98 6.27 -3.75 12.53
CA SER A 98 5.92 -3.56 13.95
C SER A 98 4.55 -2.87 14.11
N ALA A 99 3.74 -3.34 15.05
CA ALA A 99 2.41 -2.78 15.33
C ALA A 99 2.42 -1.32 15.83
N THR A 100 3.57 -0.83 16.31
CA THR A 100 3.74 0.55 16.80
C THR A 100 4.36 1.49 15.77
N SER A 101 4.72 0.99 14.60
CA SER A 101 5.38 1.78 13.56
C SER A 101 4.40 2.44 12.59
N PHE A 102 4.82 3.54 11.96
CA PHE A 102 4.07 4.27 10.92
C PHE A 102 4.59 4.01 9.50
N THR A 103 5.43 2.99 9.32
CA THR A 103 6.09 2.63 8.05
C THR A 103 5.18 1.85 7.08
N CYS A 104 3.91 1.63 7.42
CA CYS A 104 2.92 0.88 6.63
C CYS A 104 2.90 1.29 5.14
N GLY A 105 2.95 2.59 4.86
CA GLY A 105 3.00 3.13 3.50
C GLY A 105 4.34 2.92 2.78
N GLN A 106 5.46 2.91 3.51
CA GLN A 106 6.78 2.60 2.95
C GLN A 106 6.87 1.14 2.51
N PHE A 107 6.30 0.23 3.31
CA PHE A 107 6.15 -1.17 2.93
C PHE A 107 5.29 -1.34 1.67
N CYS A 108 4.21 -0.57 1.53
CA CYS A 108 3.41 -0.54 0.30
C CYS A 108 4.24 -0.11 -0.92
N LEU A 109 5.02 0.97 -0.80
CA LEU A 109 5.90 1.46 -1.87
C LEU A 109 6.94 0.40 -2.29
N HIS A 110 7.58 -0.26 -1.32
CA HIS A 110 8.52 -1.35 -1.61
C HIS A 110 7.85 -2.53 -2.31
N PHE A 111 6.69 -2.98 -1.83
CA PHE A 111 5.92 -4.05 -2.46
C PHE A 111 5.61 -3.70 -3.93
N LEU A 112 5.06 -2.50 -4.19
CA LEU A 112 4.72 -2.09 -5.55
C LEU A 112 5.96 -1.95 -6.44
N TYR A 113 7.05 -1.37 -5.93
CA TYR A 113 8.33 -1.25 -6.63
C TYR A 113 8.87 -2.61 -7.08
N LYS A 114 8.83 -3.61 -6.19
CA LYS A 114 9.25 -4.99 -6.47
C LYS A 114 8.28 -5.67 -7.45
N PHE A 115 6.97 -5.48 -7.24
CA PHE A 115 5.93 -6.07 -8.08
C PHE A 115 6.06 -5.67 -9.55
N VAL A 116 6.19 -4.37 -9.84
CA VAL A 116 6.31 -3.87 -11.22
C VAL A 116 7.58 -4.36 -11.91
N ARG A 117 8.61 -4.73 -11.14
CA ARG A 117 9.88 -5.32 -11.61
C ARG A 117 9.91 -6.84 -11.59
N LYS A 118 8.80 -7.50 -11.24
CA LYS A 118 8.72 -8.97 -11.08
C LYS A 118 9.77 -9.54 -10.10
N GLN A 119 10.11 -8.77 -9.07
CA GLN A 119 11.06 -9.18 -8.03
C GLN A 119 10.34 -9.68 -6.78
N THR A 120 11.04 -10.50 -5.98
CA THR A 120 10.57 -10.93 -4.66
C THR A 120 10.65 -9.80 -3.63
N LEU A 121 10.04 -10.00 -2.46
CA LEU A 121 10.10 -9.05 -1.35
C LEU A 121 11.41 -9.12 -0.54
N SER A 122 12.41 -9.89 -1.01
CA SER A 122 13.73 -9.92 -0.38
C SER A 122 14.32 -8.51 -0.25
N PRO A 123 14.96 -8.18 0.89
CA PRO A 123 15.37 -9.06 1.99
C PRO A 123 14.39 -9.09 3.18
N LEU A 124 13.09 -8.80 3.00
CA LEU A 124 12.15 -8.82 4.12
C LEU A 124 12.11 -10.19 4.80
N ASP A 125 12.29 -10.19 6.12
CA ASP A 125 12.33 -11.38 6.96
C ASP A 125 11.27 -11.27 8.08
N SER A 126 10.30 -12.18 8.09
CA SER A 126 9.23 -12.17 9.09
C SER A 126 9.71 -12.47 10.51
N ASN A 127 10.90 -13.05 10.67
CA ASN A 127 11.51 -13.31 11.97
C ASN A 127 12.32 -12.12 12.48
N ASN A 128 12.59 -11.12 11.63
CA ASN A 128 13.39 -9.95 11.99
C ASN A 128 12.68 -8.63 11.62
N ILE A 129 11.61 -8.33 12.37
CA ILE A 129 10.84 -7.10 12.20
C ILE A 129 11.70 -5.84 12.37
N ALA A 130 12.65 -5.83 13.33
CA ALA A 130 13.52 -4.68 13.57
C ALA A 130 14.44 -4.40 12.37
N PHE A 131 14.98 -5.45 11.74
CA PHE A 131 15.71 -5.33 10.48
C PHE A 131 14.81 -4.75 9.39
N ASN A 132 13.60 -5.28 9.20
CA ASN A 132 12.67 -4.80 8.17
C ASN A 132 12.34 -3.31 8.32
N GLU A 133 12.09 -2.84 9.55
CA GLU A 133 11.81 -1.42 9.83
C GLU A 133 13.00 -0.51 9.45
N LYS A 134 14.24 -0.94 9.72
CA LYS A 134 15.44 -0.19 9.31
C LYS A 134 15.65 -0.25 7.80
N PHE A 135 15.49 -1.45 7.23
CA PHE A 135 15.63 -1.68 5.80
C PHE A 135 14.64 -0.84 4.99
N ILE A 136 13.36 -0.83 5.37
CA ILE A 136 12.32 -0.18 4.58
C ILE A 136 12.51 1.34 4.53
N GLN A 137 12.90 1.95 5.65
CA GLN A 137 13.19 3.38 5.72
C GLN A 137 14.37 3.74 4.82
N ARG A 138 15.47 2.98 4.90
CA ARG A 138 16.65 3.16 4.04
C ARG A 138 16.33 2.92 2.57
N PHE A 139 15.54 1.88 2.28
CA PHE A 139 15.12 1.54 0.93
C PHE A 139 14.33 2.70 0.31
N VAL A 140 13.35 3.25 1.04
CA VAL A 140 12.55 4.35 0.51
C VAL A 140 13.40 5.61 0.30
N ALA A 141 14.23 5.97 1.28
CA ALA A 141 15.12 7.12 1.18
C ALA A 141 16.11 7.02 -0.01
N LYS A 142 16.60 5.81 -0.32
CA LYS A 142 17.54 5.58 -1.41
C LYS A 142 16.87 5.55 -2.79
N ASN A 143 15.72 4.89 -2.93
CA ASN A 143 15.12 4.58 -4.22
C ASN A 143 14.06 5.58 -4.67
N PHE A 144 13.48 6.36 -3.76
CA PHE A 144 12.49 7.38 -4.07
C PHE A 144 13.04 8.74 -3.62
N ARG A 145 13.81 9.38 -4.51
CA ARG A 145 14.22 10.77 -4.31
C ARG A 145 13.00 11.65 -4.55
N LEU A 146 12.63 12.51 -3.59
CA LEU A 146 11.51 13.44 -3.74
C LEU A 146 11.70 14.28 -5.01
N GLN A 147 10.94 13.97 -6.05
CA GLN A 147 10.73 14.85 -7.20
C GLN A 147 9.30 15.42 -7.11
N LYS A 148 9.10 16.64 -7.61
CA LYS A 148 7.75 17.20 -7.77
C LYS A 148 6.97 16.31 -8.75
N CYS A 149 6.00 15.54 -8.25
CA CYS A 149 5.00 14.89 -9.09
C CYS A 149 3.81 15.84 -9.28
N CYS A 150 3.27 15.90 -10.50
CA CYS A 150 2.07 16.68 -10.80
C CYS A 150 0.77 15.92 -10.44
N LEU A 151 0.86 14.65 -10.02
CA LEU A 151 -0.31 13.89 -9.59
C LEU A 151 -0.70 14.31 -8.18
N THR A 152 -1.96 14.71 -8.03
CA THR A 152 -2.59 14.94 -6.74
C THR A 152 -3.11 13.63 -6.19
N PRO A 153 -2.93 13.34 -4.89
CA PRO A 153 -3.56 12.18 -4.26
C PRO A 153 -5.08 12.34 -4.31
N HIS A 154 -5.79 11.21 -4.36
CA HIS A 154 -7.26 11.24 -4.35
C HIS A 154 -7.85 11.36 -2.93
N SER A 155 -7.01 11.23 -1.91
CA SER A 155 -7.39 11.34 -0.48
C SER A 155 -6.40 12.24 0.27
N ASN A 156 -6.79 12.72 1.45
CA ASN A 156 -5.96 13.52 2.37
C ASN A 156 -5.62 12.79 3.69
N GLN A 157 -5.62 11.45 3.68
CA GLN A 157 -5.51 10.62 4.88
C GLN A 157 -4.06 10.37 5.32
N ILE A 158 -3.88 9.88 6.56
CA ILE A 158 -2.58 9.58 7.19
C ILE A 158 -2.62 8.16 7.82
N CYS A 159 -1.46 7.50 7.97
CA CYS A 159 -1.32 6.25 8.75
C CYS A 159 -1.27 6.56 10.25
N HIS A 160 -1.95 5.76 11.07
CA HIS A 160 -1.90 5.79 12.53
C HIS A 160 -1.42 4.43 13.07
N THR A 161 -0.98 4.37 14.34
CA THR A 161 -0.50 3.10 14.93
C THR A 161 -1.63 2.08 15.07
N TYR A 162 -1.31 0.79 14.92
CA TYR A 162 -2.30 -0.30 14.95
C TYR A 162 -2.98 -0.45 16.31
N LYS A 163 -2.31 -0.07 17.41
CA LYS A 163 -2.79 -0.23 18.79
C LYS A 163 -4.03 0.58 19.17
N ASN A 164 -4.48 1.52 18.33
CA ASN A 164 -5.68 2.32 18.60
C ASN A 164 -7.01 1.61 18.26
N ARG A 165 -7.00 0.33 17.85
CA ARG A 165 -8.23 -0.41 17.48
C ARG A 165 -8.73 -1.47 18.48
N HIS A 166 -8.08 -1.65 19.63
CA HIS A 166 -8.53 -2.62 20.66
C HIS A 166 -8.83 -2.02 22.04
N LYS A 167 -8.96 -0.69 22.17
CA LYS A 167 -9.55 -0.06 23.36
C LYS A 167 -10.91 0.55 22.98
N ARG A 168 -11.94 -0.27 23.04
CA ARG A 168 -13.38 0.05 23.20
C ARG A 168 -14.15 -1.26 23.01
N ALA A 169 -14.11 -2.07 24.05
CA ALA A 169 -15.25 -2.89 24.47
C ALA A 169 -15.79 -2.20 25.72
#